data_AF-A0A068RPN6-F1
#
_entry.id   AF-A0A068RPN6-F1
#
_cell.length_a   1.000
_cell.length_b   1.000
_cell.length_c   1.000
_cell.angle_alpha   90.00
_cell.angle_beta   90.00
_cell.angle_gamma   90.00
#
_symmetry.space_group_name_H-M   'P 1'
#
loop_
_entity.id
_entity.type
_entity.pdbx_description
1 polymer ?
#
loop_
_entity_poly.entity_id
_entity_poly.type
_entity_poly.pdbx_seq_one_letter_code
_entity_poly.pdbx_strand_id
1 'polypeptide(L)'
;MMTVTKPTAIGQKAFLWLFMLTGMMLVVVAAGSANDIDHPKWVSFANNNNRQLPGRYIIEFSDDYVGTTEQFLDEVEREHQSFRWTMAHDYHSNRHPDSIFRGISIHMEEQPGIRAANTATMSEHQVMRHVMEKHLVKRVFPVFEVPRPKLHRHNIIRAQALDISPEVSGLPFSHAMTQVNRVHSELGLDGEGVLVGIIDTGVDYNHPSLGGGFGPGYKVAKGYDLVGDDLDVKNPGSLHPGKTPLDTCAGHGTHVAGIIAAEDEKYASLFQFFKLRHVITYVIEFHWCRS
;
A
#
# COMPACT_ATOMS: atom_id res chain seq x y z
N MET A 1 34.11 -25.89 -29.57
CA MET A 1 34.32 -24.62 -28.84
C MET A 1 33.20 -23.68 -29.27
N MET A 2 32.05 -23.75 -28.59
CA MET A 2 30.86 -22.96 -28.92
C MET A 2 30.65 -21.93 -27.81
N THR A 3 30.86 -20.67 -28.17
CA THR A 3 30.53 -19.49 -27.37
C THR A 3 29.01 -19.33 -27.32
N VAL A 4 28.43 -19.39 -26.12
CA VAL A 4 27.03 -19.05 -25.86
C VAL A 4 26.91 -17.54 -25.76
N THR A 5 26.27 -16.91 -26.74
CA THR A 5 25.80 -15.52 -26.64
C THR A 5 24.47 -15.49 -25.87
N LYS A 6 24.40 -14.65 -24.83
CA LYS A 6 23.16 -14.39 -24.05
C LYS A 6 22.05 -13.86 -24.96
N PRO A 7 20.80 -14.34 -24.83
CA PRO A 7 19.68 -13.71 -25.52
C PRO A 7 19.33 -12.38 -24.85
N THR A 8 19.40 -11.30 -25.63
CA THR A 8 18.79 -9.99 -25.33
C THR A 8 17.28 -10.14 -25.15
N ALA A 9 16.74 -9.48 -24.13
CA ALA A 9 15.31 -9.37 -23.90
C ALA A 9 14.67 -8.54 -25.03
N ILE A 10 14.08 -9.23 -26.00
CA ILE A 10 13.26 -8.62 -27.04
C ILE A 10 11.89 -8.39 -26.42
N GLY A 11 11.54 -7.12 -26.19
CA GLY A 11 10.21 -6.71 -25.78
C GLY A 11 9.16 -7.33 -26.72
N GLN A 12 8.14 -7.94 -26.14
CA GLN A 12 7.07 -8.61 -26.86
C GLN A 12 6.35 -7.60 -27.74
N LYS A 13 6.69 -7.60 -29.04
CA LYS A 13 5.91 -6.95 -30.08
C LYS A 13 4.74 -7.86 -30.40
N ALA A 14 3.52 -7.35 -30.33
CA ALA A 14 2.36 -8.03 -30.89
C ALA A 14 2.57 -8.20 -32.40
N PHE A 15 2.78 -9.44 -32.86
CA PHE A 15 2.83 -9.77 -34.28
C PHE A 15 1.75 -10.81 -34.57
N LEU A 16 0.87 -10.49 -35.51
CA LEU A 16 -0.09 -11.44 -36.07
C LEU A 16 0.66 -12.33 -37.07
N TRP A 17 1.07 -13.52 -36.66
CA TRP A 17 1.64 -14.52 -37.57
C TRP A 17 0.56 -15.51 -38.01
N LEU A 18 0.17 -15.43 -39.28
CA LEU A 18 -0.74 -16.39 -39.90
C LEU A 18 0.08 -17.56 -40.46
N PHE A 19 0.19 -18.67 -39.73
CA PHE A 19 0.78 -19.90 -40.26
C PHE A 19 -0.32 -20.84 -40.78
N MET A 20 -0.38 -21.00 -42.10
CA MET A 20 -1.17 -22.06 -42.74
C MET A 20 -0.36 -23.35 -42.72
N LEU A 21 -0.56 -24.21 -41.72
CA LEU A 21 -0.19 -25.62 -41.78
C LEU A 21 -1.48 -26.43 -41.93
N THR A 22 -1.58 -27.11 -43.07
CA THR A 22 -2.55 -28.15 -43.45
C THR A 22 -3.60 -28.49 -42.38
N GLY A 23 -4.80 -27.93 -42.54
CA GLY A 23 -6.04 -28.52 -42.03
C GLY A 23 -6.44 -28.25 -40.57
N MET A 24 -5.65 -27.54 -39.77
CA MET A 24 -6.08 -27.10 -38.43
C MET A 24 -5.80 -25.61 -38.23
N MET A 25 -6.88 -24.82 -38.15
CA MET A 25 -6.82 -23.41 -37.78
C MET A 25 -6.51 -23.30 -36.29
N LEU A 26 -5.22 -23.28 -35.93
CA LEU A 26 -4.79 -23.00 -34.57
C LEU A 26 -4.74 -21.47 -34.37
N VAL A 27 -5.83 -20.89 -33.89
CA VAL A 27 -5.82 -19.51 -33.40
C VAL A 27 -5.23 -19.52 -31.99
N VAL A 28 -3.95 -19.18 -31.85
CA VAL A 28 -3.36 -18.90 -30.55
C VAL A 28 -3.77 -17.48 -30.15
N VAL A 29 -4.90 -17.36 -29.45
CA VAL A 29 -5.21 -16.13 -28.72
C VAL A 29 -4.35 -16.12 -27.48
N ALA A 30 -3.23 -15.41 -27.53
CA ALA A 30 -2.53 -15.02 -26.31
C ALA A 30 -3.42 -13.97 -25.62
N ALA A 31 -4.20 -14.41 -24.64
CA ALA A 31 -4.87 -13.49 -23.72
C ALA A 31 -3.79 -12.82 -22.87
N GLY A 32 -3.31 -11.66 -23.30
CA GLY A 32 -2.66 -10.72 -22.39
C GLY A 32 -3.63 -10.42 -21.24
N SER A 33 -3.10 -10.25 -20.03
CA SER A 33 -3.88 -9.80 -18.86
C SER A 33 -4.81 -8.67 -19.31
N ALA A 34 -6.12 -8.92 -19.28
CA ALA A 34 -7.13 -8.02 -19.83
C ALA A 34 -7.17 -6.64 -19.14
N ASN A 35 -6.32 -6.42 -18.14
CA ASN A 35 -6.32 -5.27 -17.25
C ASN A 35 -5.21 -4.25 -17.54
N ASP A 36 -4.17 -4.60 -18.30
CA ASP A 36 -3.09 -3.66 -18.58
C ASP A 36 -3.37 -2.87 -19.85
N ILE A 37 -3.47 -1.53 -19.71
CA ILE A 37 -3.60 -0.63 -20.85
C ILE A 37 -2.22 -0.44 -21.47
N ASP A 38 -2.05 -0.88 -22.72
CA ASP A 38 -0.85 -0.59 -23.50
C ASP A 38 -0.79 0.91 -23.83
N HIS A 39 -0.06 1.66 -23.01
CA HIS A 39 0.17 3.10 -23.13
C HIS A 39 1.44 3.50 -22.34
N PRO A 40 2.32 4.38 -22.86
CA PRO A 40 3.59 4.72 -22.21
C PRO A 40 3.46 5.39 -20.83
N LYS A 41 2.31 6.02 -20.54
CA LYS A 41 2.00 6.63 -19.24
C LYS A 41 1.29 5.68 -18.27
N TRP A 42 0.93 4.48 -18.71
CA TRP A 42 0.35 3.46 -17.84
C TRP A 42 1.44 2.78 -17.01
N VAL A 43 1.26 2.77 -15.70
CA VAL A 43 2.20 2.10 -14.79
C VAL A 43 1.59 0.80 -14.32
N SER A 44 1.98 -0.29 -14.97
CA SER A 44 1.64 -1.64 -14.52
C SER A 44 2.52 -2.06 -13.34
N PHE A 45 1.93 -2.74 -12.38
CA PHE A 45 2.67 -3.51 -11.38
C PHE A 45 2.73 -4.96 -11.89
N ALA A 46 3.92 -5.58 -11.90
CA ALA A 46 4.05 -6.96 -12.36
C ALA A 46 3.47 -7.94 -11.33
N ASN A 47 2.75 -8.99 -11.78
CA ASN A 47 2.20 -10.11 -10.99
C ASN A 47 0.97 -9.83 -10.09
N ASN A 48 -0.05 -9.12 -10.59
CA ASN A 48 -1.14 -8.67 -9.71
C ASN A 48 -2.30 -9.65 -9.55
N ASN A 49 -2.20 -10.89 -10.07
CA ASN A 49 -3.24 -11.94 -9.95
C ASN A 49 -4.68 -11.43 -10.15
N ASN A 50 -4.90 -10.52 -11.10
CA ASN A 50 -6.20 -9.93 -11.41
C ASN A 50 -6.87 -9.14 -10.25
N ARG A 51 -6.10 -8.56 -9.31
CA ARG A 51 -6.60 -7.80 -8.15
C ARG A 51 -6.74 -6.30 -8.36
N GLN A 52 -6.82 -5.87 -9.61
CA GLN A 52 -7.12 -4.47 -9.88
C GLN A 52 -8.52 -4.15 -9.38
N LEU A 53 -8.68 -3.01 -8.73
CA LEU A 53 -9.99 -2.48 -8.36
C LEU A 53 -10.50 -1.67 -9.56
N PRO A 54 -11.55 -2.12 -10.28
CA PRO A 54 -12.08 -1.41 -11.43
C PRO A 54 -12.56 -0.01 -11.05
N GLY A 55 -12.39 0.93 -11.98
CA GLY A 55 -12.77 2.32 -11.80
C GLY A 55 -11.96 3.02 -10.71
N ARG A 56 -10.75 2.57 -10.35
CA ARG A 56 -9.90 3.24 -9.35
C ARG A 56 -8.50 3.48 -9.86
N TYR A 57 -8.11 4.75 -9.87
CA TYR A 57 -6.85 5.20 -10.46
C TYR A 57 -6.22 6.29 -9.64
N ILE A 58 -4.88 6.30 -9.62
CA ILE A 58 -4.10 7.46 -9.22
C ILE A 58 -3.54 8.08 -10.50
N ILE A 59 -3.81 9.36 -10.71
CA ILE A 59 -3.33 10.13 -11.85
C ILE A 59 -2.29 11.12 -11.34
N GLU A 60 -1.07 11.02 -11.84
CA GLU A 60 -0.01 11.98 -11.59
C GLU A 60 -0.05 13.08 -12.64
N PHE A 61 -0.02 14.32 -12.20
CA PHE A 61 0.00 15.48 -13.08
C PHE A 61 1.40 15.75 -13.63
N SER A 62 1.44 16.33 -14.83
CA SER A 62 2.67 16.82 -15.45
C SER A 62 3.30 17.92 -14.62
N ASP A 63 4.62 18.06 -14.73
CA ASP A 63 5.35 18.95 -13.85
C ASP A 63 5.03 20.44 -14.07
N ASP A 64 4.56 20.76 -15.28
CA ASP A 64 4.12 22.06 -15.77
C ASP A 64 2.61 22.31 -15.57
N TYR A 65 1.87 21.40 -14.94
CA TYR A 65 0.47 21.64 -14.61
C TYR A 65 0.33 22.72 -13.52
N VAL A 66 -0.49 23.74 -13.81
CA VAL A 66 -0.71 24.92 -12.94
C VAL A 66 -2.17 25.03 -12.47
N GLY A 67 -3.06 24.15 -12.94
CA GLY A 67 -4.49 24.17 -12.59
C GLY A 67 -4.80 23.48 -11.25
N THR A 68 -6.05 23.55 -10.81
CA THR A 68 -6.50 22.80 -9.62
C THR A 68 -7.02 21.41 -9.99
N THR A 69 -7.02 20.50 -9.03
CA THR A 69 -7.53 19.14 -9.20
C THR A 69 -8.99 19.12 -9.66
N GLU A 70 -9.82 20.05 -9.17
CA GLU A 70 -11.21 20.21 -9.59
C GLU A 70 -11.31 20.62 -11.06
N GLN A 71 -10.48 21.56 -11.52
CA GLN A 71 -10.48 21.97 -12.93
C GLN A 71 -10.14 20.80 -13.86
N PHE A 72 -9.19 19.95 -13.47
CA PHE A 72 -8.88 18.73 -14.21
C PHE A 72 -10.07 17.76 -14.25
N LEU A 73 -10.72 17.52 -13.10
CA LEU A 73 -11.87 16.63 -13.03
C LEU A 73 -13.05 17.13 -13.86
N ASP A 74 -13.38 18.41 -13.75
CA ASP A 74 -14.47 19.05 -14.52
C ASP A 74 -14.22 18.91 -16.04
N GLU A 75 -12.97 19.04 -16.48
CA GLU A 75 -12.60 18.84 -17.88
C GLU A 75 -12.83 17.39 -18.33
N VAL A 76 -12.37 16.42 -17.55
CA VAL A 76 -12.46 14.99 -17.87
C VAL A 76 -13.91 14.49 -17.79
N GLU A 77 -14.69 14.92 -16.79
CA GLU A 77 -16.10 14.54 -16.64
C GLU A 77 -16.96 15.09 -17.77
N ARG A 78 -16.70 16.33 -18.21
CA ARG A 78 -17.39 16.93 -19.37
C ARG A 78 -17.14 16.16 -20.66
N GLU A 79 -15.95 15.60 -20.85
CA GLU A 79 -15.57 14.79 -22.02
C GLU A 79 -16.08 13.34 -21.93
N HIS A 80 -16.24 12.82 -20.71
CA HIS A 80 -16.58 11.42 -20.45
C HIS A 80 -17.80 11.26 -19.52
N GLN A 81 -18.93 11.84 -19.94
CA GLN A 81 -20.19 11.90 -19.17
C GLN A 81 -20.83 10.53 -18.89
N SER A 82 -20.42 9.47 -19.59
CA SER A 82 -20.86 8.10 -19.32
C SER A 82 -20.33 7.55 -17.99
N PHE A 83 -19.32 8.20 -17.39
CA PHE A 83 -18.80 7.87 -16.08
C PHE A 83 -19.05 9.03 -15.11
N ARG A 84 -19.42 8.70 -13.89
CA ARG A 84 -19.37 9.62 -12.74
C ARG A 84 -17.95 9.57 -12.19
N TRP A 85 -17.34 10.74 -12.03
CA TRP A 85 -15.99 10.87 -11.53
C TRP A 85 -16.05 11.41 -10.10
N THR A 86 -15.44 10.70 -9.17
CA THR A 86 -15.38 11.12 -7.77
C THR A 86 -13.92 11.22 -7.33
N MET A 87 -13.58 12.32 -6.69
CA MET A 87 -12.27 12.52 -6.09
C MET A 87 -12.18 11.72 -4.79
N ALA A 88 -11.29 10.72 -4.75
CA ALA A 88 -11.01 9.96 -3.53
C ALA A 88 -9.95 10.66 -2.67
N HIS A 89 -8.93 11.27 -3.29
CA HIS A 89 -7.91 12.02 -2.58
C HIS A 89 -7.22 13.05 -3.50
N ASP A 90 -6.86 14.20 -2.95
CA ASP A 90 -6.18 15.28 -3.66
C ASP A 90 -4.76 15.49 -3.13
N TYR A 91 -3.77 15.09 -3.93
CA TYR A 91 -2.35 15.27 -3.62
C TYR A 91 -1.78 16.60 -4.12
N HIS A 92 -2.57 17.38 -4.86
CA HIS A 92 -2.12 18.60 -5.52
C HIS A 92 -2.62 19.88 -4.83
N SER A 93 -3.56 19.80 -3.89
CA SER A 93 -4.05 20.99 -3.17
C SER A 93 -2.97 21.74 -2.39
N ASN A 94 -3.20 23.04 -2.18
CA ASN A 94 -2.44 23.92 -1.28
C ASN A 94 -2.30 23.39 0.17
N ARG A 95 -3.00 22.30 0.54
CA ARG A 95 -2.80 21.59 1.80
C ARG A 95 -1.46 20.86 1.87
N HIS A 96 -0.83 20.60 0.72
CA HIS A 96 0.44 19.87 0.62
C HIS A 96 1.46 20.62 -0.25
N PRO A 97 1.92 21.82 0.17
CA PRO A 97 2.84 22.64 -0.62
C PRO A 97 4.21 21.95 -0.86
N ASP A 98 4.61 21.06 0.05
CA ASP A 98 5.83 20.26 -0.05
C ASP A 98 5.58 18.83 -0.58
N SER A 99 4.44 18.61 -1.26
CA SER A 99 4.10 17.27 -1.74
C SER A 99 5.13 16.76 -2.75
N ILE A 100 5.73 15.62 -2.44
CA ILE A 100 6.61 14.87 -3.36
C ILE A 100 5.84 14.26 -4.54
N PHE A 101 4.50 14.29 -4.50
CA PHE A 101 3.62 13.74 -5.51
C PHE A 101 2.49 14.72 -5.82
N ARG A 102 2.35 15.12 -7.09
CA ARG A 102 1.26 15.99 -7.56
C ARG A 102 0.29 15.17 -8.39
N GLY A 103 -0.95 15.06 -7.94
CA GLY A 103 -1.93 14.22 -8.62
C GLY A 103 -3.22 14.07 -7.84
N ILE A 104 -4.02 13.11 -8.29
CA ILE A 104 -5.35 12.83 -7.77
C ILE A 104 -5.59 11.32 -7.70
N SER A 105 -6.24 10.86 -6.63
CA SER A 105 -6.87 9.54 -6.59
C SER A 105 -8.34 9.69 -6.98
N ILE A 106 -8.80 8.91 -7.94
CA ILE A 106 -10.17 8.97 -8.47
C ILE A 106 -10.89 7.64 -8.35
N HIS A 107 -12.21 7.73 -8.26
CA HIS A 107 -13.13 6.64 -8.49
C HIS A 107 -14.11 6.97 -9.61
N MET A 108 -14.20 6.08 -10.59
CA MET A 108 -15.09 6.15 -11.75
C MET A 108 -16.18 5.09 -11.64
N GLU A 109 -17.41 5.48 -11.90
CA GLU A 109 -18.57 4.59 -11.92
C GLU A 109 -19.40 4.84 -13.18
N GLU A 110 -19.73 3.79 -13.93
CA GLU A 110 -20.56 3.92 -15.13
C GLU A 110 -21.97 4.41 -14.76
N GLN A 111 -22.45 5.46 -15.43
CA GLN A 111 -23.76 6.03 -15.15
C GLN A 111 -24.86 5.33 -15.96
N PRO A 112 -25.82 4.65 -15.32
CA PRO A 112 -26.93 4.01 -16.02
C PRO A 112 -27.84 5.07 -16.65
N GLY A 113 -28.01 5.02 -17.97
CA GLY A 113 -28.99 5.85 -18.69
C GLY A 113 -28.42 7.09 -19.41
N ILE A 114 -27.17 7.49 -19.16
CA ILE A 114 -26.46 8.46 -20.02
C ILE A 114 -25.91 7.69 -21.23
N ARG A 115 -26.82 7.16 -22.04
CA ARG A 115 -26.54 6.70 -23.39
C ARG A 115 -26.64 7.92 -24.28
N ALA A 116 -25.51 8.55 -24.59
CA ALA A 116 -25.46 9.50 -25.68
C ALA A 116 -26.01 8.79 -26.93
N ALA A 117 -27.09 9.34 -27.48
CA ALA A 117 -28.02 8.63 -28.36
C ALA A 117 -27.41 8.06 -29.66
N ASN A 118 -26.13 8.28 -29.95
CA ASN A 118 -25.44 7.78 -31.15
C ASN A 118 -23.91 7.52 -30.98
N THR A 119 -23.37 7.44 -29.76
CA THR A 119 -21.94 7.12 -29.56
C THR A 119 -21.82 5.83 -28.77
N ALA A 120 -21.08 4.86 -29.31
CA ALA A 120 -20.72 3.65 -28.58
C ALA A 120 -20.11 4.03 -27.23
N THR A 121 -20.66 3.51 -26.13
CA THR A 121 -20.12 3.73 -24.79
C THR A 121 -18.67 3.27 -24.79
N MET A 122 -17.75 4.20 -24.54
CA MET A 122 -16.33 3.87 -24.41
C MET A 122 -16.14 2.99 -23.17
N SER A 123 -15.37 1.92 -23.29
CA SER A 123 -14.97 1.14 -22.13
C SER A 123 -14.08 1.97 -21.20
N GLU A 124 -14.00 1.58 -19.93
CA GLU A 124 -13.13 2.21 -18.93
C GLU A 124 -11.68 2.36 -19.43
N HIS A 125 -11.14 1.32 -20.09
CA HIS A 125 -9.79 1.37 -20.66
C HIS A 125 -9.65 2.35 -21.83
N GLN A 126 -10.71 2.53 -22.65
CA GLN A 126 -10.68 3.51 -23.72
C GLN A 126 -10.71 4.94 -23.16
N VAL A 127 -11.50 5.17 -22.11
CA VAL A 127 -11.55 6.45 -21.40
C VAL A 127 -10.21 6.77 -20.76
N MET A 128 -9.62 5.82 -20.02
CA MET A 128 -8.31 6.05 -19.40
C MET A 128 -7.18 6.24 -20.41
N ARG A 129 -7.26 5.62 -21.59
CA ARG A 129 -6.35 5.93 -22.70
C ARG A 129 -6.48 7.40 -23.12
N HIS A 130 -7.69 7.90 -23.34
CA HIS A 130 -7.92 9.32 -23.68
C HIS A 130 -7.37 10.27 -22.61
N VAL A 131 -7.58 9.96 -21.32
CA VAL A 131 -7.02 10.74 -20.21
C VAL A 131 -5.49 10.78 -20.29
N MET A 132 -4.84 9.66 -20.57
CA MET A 132 -3.38 9.60 -20.67
C MET A 132 -2.82 10.35 -21.89
N GLU A 133 -3.57 10.52 -22.97
CA GLU A 133 -3.13 11.32 -24.13
C GLU A 133 -2.99 12.82 -23.79
N LYS A 134 -3.64 13.31 -22.73
CA LYS A 134 -3.53 14.70 -22.30
C LYS A 134 -2.11 15.01 -21.83
N HIS A 135 -1.57 16.15 -22.27
CA HIS A 135 -0.23 16.62 -21.87
C HIS A 135 -0.13 16.85 -20.35
N LEU A 136 -1.25 17.19 -19.70
CA LEU A 136 -1.36 17.42 -18.26
C LEU A 136 -1.19 16.15 -17.41
N VAL A 137 -1.27 14.96 -18.01
CA VAL A 137 -1.11 13.69 -17.32
C VAL A 137 0.31 13.17 -17.54
N LYS A 138 1.01 12.88 -16.44
CA LYS A 138 2.36 12.31 -16.44
C LYS A 138 2.30 10.79 -16.42
N ARG A 139 1.56 10.22 -15.46
CA ARG A 139 1.42 8.78 -15.25
C ARG A 139 0.05 8.44 -14.69
N VAL A 140 -0.42 7.23 -14.97
CA VAL A 140 -1.64 6.65 -14.40
C VAL A 140 -1.31 5.32 -13.76
N PHE A 141 -1.74 5.15 -12.53
CA PHE A 141 -1.55 3.95 -11.72
C PHE A 141 -2.91 3.33 -11.41
N PRO A 142 -3.25 2.14 -11.95
CA PRO A 142 -4.36 1.36 -11.44
C PRO A 142 -4.18 1.04 -9.95
N VAL A 143 -5.28 1.05 -9.19
CA VAL A 143 -5.27 0.68 -7.77
C VAL A 143 -5.47 -0.83 -7.64
N PHE A 144 -4.66 -1.48 -6.80
CA PHE A 144 -4.74 -2.92 -6.56
C PHE A 144 -5.03 -3.24 -5.09
N GLU A 145 -5.74 -4.33 -4.87
CA GLU A 145 -5.85 -4.93 -3.55
C GLU A 145 -4.57 -5.69 -3.21
N VAL A 146 -3.90 -5.28 -2.13
CA VAL A 146 -2.74 -5.98 -1.57
C VAL A 146 -3.23 -6.98 -0.53
N PRO A 147 -3.14 -8.29 -0.77
CA PRO A 147 -3.64 -9.28 0.19
C PRO A 147 -2.73 -9.36 1.41
N ARG A 148 -3.28 -9.91 2.49
CA ARG A 148 -2.49 -10.37 3.63
C ARG A 148 -1.46 -11.41 3.19
N PRO A 149 -0.20 -11.33 3.65
CA PRO A 149 0.73 -12.44 3.50
C PRO A 149 0.13 -13.71 4.08
N LYS A 150 0.15 -14.80 3.32
CA LYS A 150 -0.32 -16.09 3.84
C LYS A 150 0.69 -16.62 4.84
N LEU A 151 0.25 -16.83 6.07
CA LEU A 151 1.11 -17.38 7.11
C LEU A 151 1.39 -18.86 6.80
N HIS A 152 2.59 -19.14 6.32
CA HIS A 152 3.10 -20.50 6.23
C HIS A 152 3.74 -20.86 7.58
N ARG A 153 2.94 -21.43 8.49
CA ARG A 153 3.47 -22.01 9.73
C ARG A 153 4.34 -23.20 9.37
N HIS A 154 5.65 -22.99 9.41
CA HIS A 154 6.58 -24.08 9.48
C HIS A 154 6.60 -24.55 10.94
N ASN A 155 6.71 -25.86 11.18
CA ASN A 155 6.92 -26.40 12.51
C ASN A 155 8.30 -25.92 12.98
N ILE A 156 8.36 -24.75 13.60
CA ILE A 156 9.59 -24.26 14.23
C ILE A 156 9.85 -25.22 15.40
N ILE A 157 11.02 -25.85 15.37
CA ILE A 157 11.55 -26.64 16.48
C ILE A 157 11.30 -25.84 17.77
N ARG A 158 10.62 -26.45 18.75
CA ARG A 158 10.40 -25.83 20.06
C ARG A 158 11.74 -25.29 20.56
N ALA A 159 11.76 -24.05 21.04
CA ALA A 159 12.96 -23.41 21.61
C ALA A 159 13.68 -24.26 22.69
N GLN A 160 13.01 -25.28 23.23
CA GLN A 160 13.57 -26.30 24.12
C GLN A 160 14.67 -27.19 23.54
N ALA A 161 14.89 -27.24 22.22
CA ALA A 161 15.90 -28.09 21.58
C ALA A 161 17.17 -27.34 21.12
N LEU A 162 17.28 -26.04 21.40
CA LEU A 162 18.50 -25.27 21.18
C LEU A 162 19.26 -25.20 22.50
N ASP A 163 20.51 -25.67 22.51
CA ASP A 163 21.42 -25.58 23.66
C ASP A 163 21.88 -24.12 23.80
N ILE A 164 21.02 -23.31 24.38
CA ILE A 164 21.17 -21.87 24.52
C ILE A 164 21.88 -21.59 25.84
N SER A 165 23.03 -20.90 25.79
CA SER A 165 23.79 -20.46 26.96
C SER A 165 22.86 -19.81 28.01
N PRO A 166 23.07 -20.06 29.32
CA PRO A 166 22.26 -19.45 30.38
C PRO A 166 22.26 -17.91 30.38
N GLU A 167 23.26 -17.26 29.78
CA GLU A 167 23.26 -15.79 29.55
C GLU A 167 22.22 -15.34 28.53
N VAL A 168 21.87 -16.19 27.57
CA VAL A 168 20.86 -15.95 26.53
C VAL A 168 19.48 -16.43 26.99
N SER A 169 19.40 -17.39 27.92
CA SER A 169 18.14 -17.94 28.42
C SER A 169 17.26 -16.94 29.20
N GLY A 170 17.84 -15.83 29.69
CA GLY A 170 17.10 -14.75 30.36
C GLY A 170 16.65 -13.63 29.43
N LEU A 171 17.09 -13.64 28.17
CA LEU A 171 16.69 -12.67 27.15
C LEU A 171 15.61 -13.30 26.25
N PRO A 172 14.60 -12.54 25.79
CA PRO A 172 13.75 -13.03 24.72
C PRO A 172 14.64 -13.46 23.56
N PHE A 173 14.43 -14.67 23.02
CA PHE A 173 15.29 -15.34 22.02
C PHE A 173 15.72 -14.44 20.85
N SER A 174 14.90 -13.44 20.51
CA SER A 174 15.20 -12.42 19.51
C SER A 174 16.36 -11.48 19.86
N HIS A 175 16.63 -11.17 21.13
CA HIS A 175 17.64 -10.20 21.55
C HIS A 175 19.04 -10.64 21.26
N ALA A 176 19.36 -11.88 21.62
CA ALA A 176 20.65 -12.46 21.31
C ALA A 176 20.82 -12.63 19.79
N MET A 177 19.72 -12.91 19.07
CA MET A 177 19.76 -13.01 17.62
C MET A 177 19.95 -11.65 16.92
N THR A 178 19.32 -10.57 17.42
CA THR A 178 19.41 -9.22 16.84
C THR A 178 20.52 -8.37 17.45
N GLN A 179 21.18 -8.85 18.51
CA GLN A 179 22.24 -8.18 19.27
C GLN A 179 21.84 -6.83 19.87
N VAL A 180 20.53 -6.60 20.09
CA VAL A 180 20.00 -5.36 20.69
C VAL A 180 20.55 -5.14 22.10
N ASN A 181 20.81 -6.22 22.85
CA ASN A 181 21.45 -6.16 24.16
C ASN A 181 22.82 -5.47 24.11
N ARG A 182 23.63 -5.74 23.09
CA ARG A 182 24.96 -5.15 22.92
C ARG A 182 24.87 -3.67 22.58
N VAL A 183 23.90 -3.27 21.74
CA VAL A 183 23.67 -1.85 21.43
C VAL A 183 23.39 -1.06 22.71
N HIS A 184 22.56 -1.59 23.61
CA HIS A 184 22.28 -0.90 24.88
C HIS A 184 23.49 -0.93 25.83
N SER A 185 24.12 -2.10 26.03
CA SER A 185 25.15 -2.27 27.05
C SER A 185 26.52 -1.70 26.65
N GLU A 186 26.88 -1.82 25.38
CA GLU A 186 28.20 -1.42 24.86
C GLU A 186 28.19 -0.01 24.27
N LEU A 187 27.09 0.40 23.63
CA LEU A 187 27.00 1.72 22.99
C LEU A 187 26.15 2.72 23.78
N GLY A 188 25.38 2.28 24.77
CA GLY A 188 24.52 3.15 25.57
C GLY A 188 23.39 3.82 24.77
N LEU A 189 23.06 3.30 23.58
CA LEU A 189 22.02 3.86 22.72
C LEU A 189 20.68 3.20 23.04
N ASP A 190 19.62 3.99 23.19
CA ASP A 190 18.28 3.51 23.55
C ASP A 190 17.18 4.09 22.66
N GLY A 191 17.55 4.65 21.51
CA GLY A 191 16.62 5.24 20.56
C GLY A 191 16.18 6.67 20.86
N GLU A 192 16.75 7.33 21.85
CA GLU A 192 16.44 8.74 22.10
C GLU A 192 16.62 9.62 20.86
N GLY A 193 15.59 10.43 20.58
CA GLY A 193 15.55 11.32 19.42
C GLY A 193 15.17 10.65 18.09
N VAL A 194 14.92 9.34 18.06
CA VAL A 194 14.47 8.62 16.86
C VAL A 194 12.94 8.64 16.77
N LEU A 195 12.41 8.87 15.57
CA LEU A 195 10.98 8.74 15.26
C LEU A 195 10.77 7.50 14.40
N VAL A 196 9.76 6.69 14.70
CA VAL A 196 9.42 5.50 13.90
C VAL A 196 8.00 5.63 13.38
N GLY A 197 7.85 5.60 12.05
CA GLY A 197 6.55 5.50 11.40
C GLY A 197 6.15 4.03 11.24
N ILE A 198 4.95 3.68 11.71
CA ILE A 198 4.30 2.39 11.55
C ILE A 198 3.08 2.58 10.65
N ILE A 199 2.99 1.79 9.58
CA ILE A 199 1.80 1.71 8.73
C ILE A 199 1.22 0.32 8.96
N ASP A 200 0.13 0.24 9.72
CA ASP A 200 -0.41 -1.02 10.23
C ASP A 200 -1.90 -0.88 10.57
N THR A 201 -2.45 -1.69 11.49
CA THR A 201 -3.88 -1.74 11.84
C THR A 201 -4.33 -0.67 12.83
N GLY A 202 -3.48 0.28 13.18
CA GLY A 202 -3.66 1.14 14.34
C GLY A 202 -2.87 0.62 15.55
N VAL A 203 -3.05 1.24 16.70
CA VAL A 203 -2.35 0.88 17.95
C VAL A 203 -3.25 1.14 19.15
N ASP A 204 -3.31 0.17 20.07
CA ASP A 204 -3.84 0.41 21.41
C ASP A 204 -2.82 1.18 22.24
N TYR A 205 -2.79 2.49 22.03
CA TYR A 205 -1.90 3.38 22.78
C TYR A 205 -2.27 3.48 24.26
N ASN A 206 -3.44 2.98 24.69
CA ASN A 206 -3.80 2.93 26.12
C ASN A 206 -3.13 1.75 26.83
N HIS A 207 -2.50 0.84 26.09
CA HIS A 207 -1.76 -0.27 26.67
C HIS A 207 -0.65 0.29 27.60
N PRO A 208 -0.56 -0.14 28.87
CA PRO A 208 0.41 0.40 29.82
C PRO A 208 1.85 0.32 29.30
N SER A 209 2.19 -0.78 28.64
CA SER A 209 3.52 -0.95 28.05
C SER A 209 3.81 -0.03 26.87
N LEU A 210 2.80 0.60 26.27
CA LEU A 210 2.96 1.59 25.21
C LEU A 210 2.83 3.03 25.73
N GLY A 211 2.99 3.22 27.05
CA GLY A 211 2.96 4.54 27.68
C GLY A 211 1.58 4.99 28.14
N GLY A 212 0.53 4.21 27.89
CA GLY A 212 -0.80 4.44 28.46
C GLY A 212 -1.49 5.73 28.01
N GLY A 213 -1.24 6.18 26.77
CA GLY A 213 -1.96 7.29 26.18
C GLY A 213 -1.42 7.73 24.81
N PHE A 214 -2.02 8.78 24.26
CA PHE A 214 -1.77 9.30 22.92
C PHE A 214 -1.54 10.81 22.94
N GLY A 215 -0.60 11.29 22.14
CA GLY A 215 -0.31 12.71 21.99
C GLY A 215 1.00 13.15 22.66
N PRO A 216 1.24 14.47 22.75
CA PRO A 216 2.48 15.01 23.33
C PRO A 216 2.75 14.45 24.75
N GLY A 217 3.96 13.95 24.96
CA GLY A 217 4.37 13.35 26.24
C GLY A 217 4.11 11.85 26.35
N TYR A 218 3.36 11.26 25.41
CA TYR A 218 3.19 9.81 25.29
C TYR A 218 4.12 9.22 24.23
N LYS A 219 4.37 7.91 24.34
CA LYS A 219 5.19 7.15 23.39
C LYS A 219 4.56 7.09 21.99
N VAL A 220 3.23 6.97 21.90
CA VAL A 220 2.49 7.20 20.66
C VAL A 220 2.13 8.68 20.58
N ALA A 221 3.07 9.51 20.13
CA ALA A 221 2.88 10.96 20.21
C ALA A 221 1.97 11.54 19.12
N LYS A 222 1.82 10.84 17.98
CA LYS A 222 0.99 11.24 16.84
C LYS A 222 0.54 10.01 16.05
N GLY A 223 -0.46 10.19 15.20
CA GLY A 223 -0.94 9.14 14.32
C GLY A 223 -2.25 9.53 13.68
N TYR A 224 -2.63 8.80 12.64
CA TYR A 224 -3.79 9.11 11.82
C TYR A 224 -4.51 7.81 11.50
N ASP A 225 -5.81 7.77 11.79
CA ASP A 225 -6.68 6.83 11.11
C ASP A 225 -6.96 7.39 9.71
N LEU A 226 -6.66 6.61 8.67
CA LEU A 226 -6.90 7.01 7.28
C LEU A 226 -8.14 6.36 6.69
N VAL A 227 -8.72 5.36 7.34
CA VAL A 227 -9.73 4.50 6.71
C VAL A 227 -10.91 4.12 7.58
N GLY A 228 -10.73 3.96 8.89
CA GLY A 228 -11.74 3.49 9.83
C GLY A 228 -11.85 1.98 9.98
N ASP A 229 -12.52 1.60 11.07
CA ASP A 229 -12.73 0.22 11.54
C ASP A 229 -13.59 -0.66 10.61
N ASP A 230 -14.26 -0.07 9.61
CA ASP A 230 -15.28 -0.72 8.77
C ASP A 230 -15.01 -0.64 7.26
N LEU A 231 -13.79 -0.29 6.85
CA LEU A 231 -13.42 -0.19 5.44
C LEU A 231 -13.66 -1.49 4.66
N ASP A 232 -14.52 -1.40 3.65
CA ASP A 232 -14.63 -2.35 2.55
C ASP A 232 -13.95 -1.74 1.32
N VAL A 233 -12.85 -2.34 0.89
CA VAL A 233 -12.06 -1.89 -0.28
C VAL A 233 -12.88 -1.82 -1.57
N LYS A 234 -14.01 -2.54 -1.66
CA LYS A 234 -14.92 -2.52 -2.81
C LYS A 234 -15.97 -1.41 -2.71
N ASN A 235 -16.27 -0.92 -1.52
CA ASN A 235 -17.25 0.13 -1.28
C ASN A 235 -16.56 1.43 -0.83
N PRO A 236 -16.37 2.43 -1.71
CA PRO A 236 -15.76 3.71 -1.32
C PRO A 236 -16.49 4.42 -0.17
N GLY A 237 -17.80 4.21 -0.03
CA GLY A 237 -18.60 4.82 1.02
C GLY A 237 -18.32 4.29 2.42
N SER A 238 -17.50 3.24 2.57
CA SER A 238 -17.10 2.68 3.86
C SER A 238 -15.90 3.39 4.50
N LEU A 239 -15.31 4.37 3.81
CA LEU A 239 -14.18 5.15 4.32
C LEU A 239 -14.65 6.10 5.43
N HIS A 240 -14.39 5.73 6.69
CA HIS A 240 -14.84 6.47 7.86
C HIS A 240 -13.71 6.65 8.88
N PRO A 241 -12.72 7.52 8.57
CA PRO A 241 -11.59 7.72 9.47
C PRO A 241 -12.05 8.29 10.83
N GLY A 242 -11.56 7.67 11.89
CA GLY A 242 -11.68 8.11 13.27
C GLY A 242 -10.77 9.28 13.61
N LYS A 243 -10.86 9.74 14.86
CA LYS A 243 -10.05 10.87 15.37
C LYS A 243 -8.58 10.49 15.61
N THR A 244 -8.33 9.21 15.86
CA THR A 244 -7.05 8.65 16.32
C THR A 244 -6.93 7.23 15.78
N PRO A 245 -5.71 6.70 15.55
CA PRO A 245 -5.49 5.34 15.05
C PRO A 245 -5.60 4.30 16.16
N LEU A 246 -6.67 4.36 16.96
CA LEU A 246 -6.86 3.47 18.10
C LEU A 246 -7.33 2.11 17.61
N ASP A 247 -6.47 1.10 17.69
CA ASP A 247 -6.84 -0.26 17.34
C ASP A 247 -7.45 -0.97 18.56
N THR A 248 -8.73 -1.34 18.46
CA THR A 248 -9.44 -2.08 19.51
C THR A 248 -9.83 -3.51 19.10
N CYS A 249 -9.43 -3.95 17.90
CA CYS A 249 -10.04 -5.13 17.29
C CYS A 249 -9.07 -6.04 16.54
N ALA A 250 -8.06 -5.53 15.81
CA ALA A 250 -7.11 -6.36 15.08
C ALA A 250 -5.88 -6.70 15.94
N GLY A 251 -5.33 -5.70 16.61
CA GLY A 251 -4.18 -5.80 17.52
C GLY A 251 -2.83 -6.06 16.85
N HIS A 252 -2.76 -6.17 15.51
CA HIS A 252 -1.50 -6.44 14.81
C HIS A 252 -0.54 -5.25 14.94
N GLY A 253 -1.03 -4.03 14.72
CA GLY A 253 -0.24 -2.82 14.89
C GLY A 253 0.14 -2.57 16.34
N THR A 254 -0.70 -2.93 17.31
CA THR A 254 -0.34 -2.96 18.74
C THR A 254 0.81 -3.92 19.02
N HIS A 255 0.79 -5.12 18.42
CA HIS A 255 1.86 -6.10 18.57
C HIS A 255 3.17 -5.63 17.92
N VAL A 256 3.11 -5.03 16.73
CA VAL A 256 4.28 -4.42 16.05
C VAL A 256 4.83 -3.25 16.86
N ALA A 257 3.97 -2.35 17.36
CA ALA A 257 4.37 -1.26 18.25
C ALA A 257 5.00 -1.79 19.55
N GLY A 258 4.48 -2.90 20.08
CA GLY A 258 5.06 -3.57 21.24
C GLY A 258 6.47 -4.10 20.98
N ILE A 259 6.71 -4.69 19.79
CA ILE A 259 8.04 -5.12 19.33
C ILE A 259 9.00 -3.94 19.17
N ILE A 260 8.50 -2.73 18.93
CA ILE A 260 9.33 -1.55 18.66
C ILE A 260 9.64 -0.75 19.93
N ALA A 261 8.69 -0.67 20.86
CA ALA A 261 8.76 0.33 21.92
C ALA A 261 8.09 -0.06 23.25
N ALA A 262 7.64 -1.31 23.46
CA ALA A 262 7.02 -1.69 24.73
C ALA A 262 7.98 -1.53 25.93
N GLU A 263 7.45 -1.03 27.04
CA GLU A 263 8.12 -0.98 28.33
C GLU A 263 7.23 -1.59 29.42
N ASP A 264 7.63 -2.74 29.96
CA ASP A 264 6.89 -3.40 31.04
C ASP A 264 7.77 -3.44 32.29
N GLU A 265 7.32 -2.85 33.39
CA GLU A 265 8.06 -2.85 34.67
C GLU A 265 8.26 -4.25 35.24
N LYS A 266 7.36 -5.19 34.92
CA LYS A 266 7.33 -6.57 35.45
C LYS A 266 8.09 -7.55 34.55
N TYR A 267 8.16 -7.26 33.26
CA TYR A 267 8.87 -8.06 32.25
C TYR A 267 9.99 -7.28 31.57
N ALA A 268 10.59 -6.32 32.26
CA ALA A 268 11.66 -5.45 31.76
C ALA A 268 12.84 -6.22 31.14
N SER A 269 12.99 -7.51 31.48
CA SER A 269 13.98 -8.45 30.93
C SER A 269 13.45 -9.43 29.86
N LEU A 270 12.12 -9.61 29.71
CA LEU A 270 11.51 -10.75 29.00
C LEU A 270 10.84 -10.40 27.66
N PHE A 271 10.45 -9.15 27.40
CA PHE A 271 9.82 -8.72 26.13
C PHE A 271 10.48 -7.47 25.55
N GLN A 272 11.81 -7.44 25.55
CA GLN A 272 12.54 -6.20 25.33
C GLN A 272 12.78 -5.87 23.86
N PHE A 273 12.00 -6.43 22.91
CA PHE A 273 12.19 -6.16 21.47
C PHE A 273 12.21 -4.65 21.25
N PHE A 274 13.32 -4.15 20.67
CA PHE A 274 13.69 -2.73 20.56
C PHE A 274 13.31 -1.88 21.80
N LYS A 275 14.27 -1.69 22.71
CA LYS A 275 14.09 -0.75 23.83
C LYS A 275 14.27 0.68 23.34
N LEU A 276 13.49 1.09 22.34
CA LEU A 276 13.43 2.49 21.93
C LEU A 276 12.59 3.24 22.96
N ARG A 277 13.22 3.60 24.08
CA ARG A 277 12.54 4.20 25.25
C ARG A 277 11.85 5.49 24.88
N HIS A 278 12.43 6.21 23.94
CA HIS A 278 12.04 7.54 23.52
C HIS A 278 11.75 7.62 22.02
N VAL A 279 11.18 6.54 21.45
CA VAL A 279 10.62 6.60 20.11
C VAL A 279 9.19 7.10 20.15
N ILE A 280 8.95 8.11 19.31
CA ILE A 280 7.61 8.53 18.96
C ILE A 280 7.17 7.68 17.77
N THR A 281 6.11 6.92 18.00
CA THR A 281 5.48 6.11 16.97
C THR A 281 4.40 6.92 16.27
N TYR A 282 4.45 6.99 14.94
CA TYR A 282 3.35 7.45 14.11
C TYR A 282 2.63 6.23 13.57
N VAL A 283 1.37 6.04 13.92
CA VAL A 283 0.59 4.92 13.37
C VAL A 283 -0.35 5.43 12.31
N ILE A 284 -0.25 4.81 11.13
CA ILE A 284 -1.15 5.01 10.01
C ILE A 284 -1.98 3.74 9.88
N GLU A 285 -3.28 3.87 10.07
CA GLU A 285 -4.21 2.74 10.01
C GLU A 285 -4.62 2.41 8.57
N PHE A 286 -4.48 1.15 8.18
CA PHE A 286 -5.07 0.56 6.97
C PHE A 286 -5.82 -0.74 7.32
N HIS A 287 -6.93 -0.60 8.05
CA HIS A 287 -8.05 -1.55 8.30
C HIS A 287 -7.79 -3.07 8.35
N TRP A 288 -8.06 -3.71 9.51
CA TRP A 288 -7.99 -5.18 9.66
C TRP A 288 -9.07 -5.83 10.57
N CYS A 289 -10.19 -5.17 10.86
CA CYS A 289 -11.13 -5.63 11.91
C CYS A 289 -12.31 -6.51 11.48
N ARG A 290 -12.48 -6.83 10.19
CA ARG A 290 -13.48 -7.83 9.77
C ARG A 290 -12.85 -9.22 9.58
N SER A 291 -13.34 -10.16 10.40
CA SER A 291 -13.13 -11.62 10.35
C SER A 291 -14.02 -12.29 9.30
#